data_AF-A0A7W1CQW5-F1
#
_entry.id   AF-A0A7W1CQW5-F1
#
_cell.length_a   1.000
_cell.length_b   1.000
_cell.length_c   1.000
_cell.angle_alpha   90.00
_cell.angle_beta   90.00
_cell.angle_gamma   90.00
#
_symmetry.space_group_name_H-M   'P 1'
#
loop_
_entity.id
_entity.type
_entity.pdbx_description
1 polymer ?
#
loop_
_entity_poly.entity_id
_entity_poly.type
_entity_poly.pdbx_seq_one_letter_code
_entity_poly.pdbx_strand_id
1 'polypeptide(L)'
;MEQTFKVGEAAEQARVHVQTLHFYERMGLVPKLKRSAANYRLYSTDAVKRVQFIKKAQAIGLTLEEIKNILDVKDHGRRPAVASRR
;
A
#
# COMPACT_ATOMS: atom_id res chain seq x y z
N MET A 1 19.54 -0.69 -1.75
CA MET A 1 19.46 -0.82 -0.28
C MET A 1 18.00 -1.00 0.09
N GLU A 2 17.58 -2.20 0.47
CA GLU A 2 16.20 -2.46 0.91
C GLU A 2 16.07 -2.06 2.38
N GLN A 3 15.57 -0.85 2.63
CA GLN A 3 15.36 -0.38 4.00
C GLN A 3 13.95 -0.76 4.47
N THR A 4 13.90 -1.46 5.59
CA THR A 4 12.66 -1.83 6.28
C THR A 4 12.46 -0.94 7.51
N PHE A 5 11.26 -0.39 7.63
CA PHE A 5 10.81 0.47 8.71
C PHE A 5 9.85 -0.30 9.64
N LYS A 6 9.83 0.06 10.92
CA LYS A 6 8.76 -0.42 11.82
C LYS A 6 7.44 0.25 11.44
N VAL A 7 6.31 -0.31 11.89
CA VAL A 7 4.98 0.26 11.62
C VAL A 7 4.86 1.75 11.97
N GLY A 8 5.44 2.19 13.09
CA GLY A 8 5.45 3.60 13.49
C GLY A 8 6.23 4.47 12.51
N GLU A 9 7.47 4.09 12.21
CA GLU A 9 8.32 4.84 11.28
C GLU A 9 7.77 4.87 9.86
N ALA A 10 7.15 3.77 9.42
CA ALA A 10 6.47 3.70 8.14
C ALA A 10 5.26 4.64 8.08
N ALA A 11 4.52 4.75 9.18
CA ALA A 11 3.37 5.64 9.31
C ALA A 11 3.82 7.11 9.24
N GLU A 12 4.88 7.46 9.97
CA GLU A 12 5.48 8.79 9.96
C GLU A 12 6.00 9.17 8.56
N GLN A 13 6.77 8.28 7.93
CA GLN A 13 7.27 8.52 6.58
C GLN A 13 6.15 8.63 5.54
N ALA A 14 5.11 7.79 5.64
CA ALA A 14 3.97 7.89 4.75
C ALA A 14 3.01 9.04 5.11
N ARG A 15 3.25 9.75 6.22
CA ARG A 15 2.36 10.76 6.81
C ARG A 15 0.93 10.24 6.96
N VAL A 16 0.78 9.01 7.44
CA VAL A 16 -0.53 8.40 7.73
C VAL A 16 -0.55 7.91 9.17
N HIS A 17 -1.75 7.61 9.68
CA HIS A 17 -1.86 6.96 10.97
C HIS A 17 -1.49 5.47 10.85
N VAL A 18 -0.96 4.89 11.93
CA VAL A 18 -0.71 3.44 12.01
C VAL A 18 -1.99 2.64 11.71
N GLN A 19 -3.15 3.14 12.15
CA GLN A 19 -4.44 2.54 11.86
C GLN A 19 -4.77 2.51 10.35
N THR A 20 -4.35 3.53 9.59
CA THR A 20 -4.51 3.58 8.13
C THR A 20 -3.67 2.51 7.45
N LEU A 21 -2.45 2.26 7.93
CA LEU A 21 -1.62 1.14 7.44
C LEU A 21 -2.33 -0.20 7.69
N HIS A 22 -2.83 -0.44 8.90
CA HIS A 22 -3.59 -1.65 9.23
C HIS A 22 -4.86 -1.78 8.38
N PHE A 23 -5.53 -0.67 8.08
CA PHE A 23 -6.71 -0.64 7.23
C PHE A 23 -6.38 -1.06 5.79
N TYR A 24 -5.32 -0.50 5.19
CA TYR A 24 -4.87 -0.89 3.85
C TYR A 24 -4.36 -2.34 3.80
N GLU A 25 -3.71 -2.82 4.87
CA GLU A 25 -3.29 -4.23 4.99
C GLU A 25 -4.52 -5.17 4.99
N ARG A 26 -5.56 -4.82 5.76
CA ARG A 26 -6.83 -5.60 5.79
C ARG A 26 -7.55 -5.62 4.45
N MET A 27 -7.48 -4.53 3.69
CA MET A 27 -8.06 -4.43 2.35
C MET A 27 -7.22 -5.10 1.25
N GLY A 28 -6.00 -5.56 1.57
CA GLY A 28 -5.08 -6.14 0.60
C GLY A 28 -4.50 -5.11 -0.39
N LEU A 29 -4.53 -3.82 -0.04
CA LEU A 29 -3.92 -2.73 -0.83
C LEU A 29 -2.40 -2.69 -0.66
N VAL A 30 -1.92 -3.11 0.52
CA VAL A 30 -0.50 -3.23 0.84
C VAL A 30 -0.20 -4.71 1.05
N PRO A 31 0.82 -5.28 0.39
CA PRO A 31 1.13 -6.69 0.52
C PRO A 31 1.45 -7.07 1.97
N LYS A 32 0.98 -8.25 2.40
CA LYS A 32 1.24 -8.78 3.73
C LYS A 32 2.75 -8.94 3.94
N LEU A 33 3.22 -8.30 5.01
CA LEU A 33 4.63 -8.15 5.33
C LEU A 33 5.27 -9.50 5.69
N LYS A 34 6.54 -9.68 5.35
CA LYS A 34 7.37 -10.74 5.93
C LYS A 34 7.35 -10.55 7.45
N ARG A 35 6.87 -11.56 8.18
CA ARG A 35 7.03 -11.59 9.64
C ARG A 35 8.53 -11.57 9.91
N SER A 36 9.02 -10.55 10.62
CA SER A 36 10.36 -10.62 11.17
C SER A 36 10.41 -11.74 12.21
N ALA A 37 11.56 -12.40 12.37
CA ALA A 37 11.75 -13.48 13.34
C ALA A 37 11.34 -13.10 14.78
N ALA A 38 11.30 -11.80 15.09
CA ALA A 38 10.87 -11.24 16.37
C ALA A 38 9.39 -10.78 16.41
N ASN A 39 8.51 -11.27 15.53
CA ASN A 39 7.07 -10.98 15.49
C ASN A 39 6.69 -9.50 15.23
N TYR A 40 7.65 -8.67 14.82
CA TYR A 40 7.39 -7.28 14.41
C TYR A 40 6.92 -7.19 12.96
N ARG A 41 5.96 -6.30 12.70
CA ARG A 41 5.54 -5.89 11.34
C ARG A 41 6.55 -4.88 10.79
N LEU A 42 7.29 -5.30 9.77
CA LEU A 42 8.28 -4.47 9.07
C LEU A 42 7.75 -4.06 7.70
N TYR A 43 7.81 -2.77 7.39
CA TYR A 43 7.39 -2.17 6.13
C TYR A 43 8.62 -1.85 5.29
N SER A 44 8.72 -2.41 4.09
CA SER A 44 9.76 -2.00 3.15
C SER A 44 9.52 -0.57 2.67
N THR A 45 10.59 0.08 2.19
CA THR A 45 10.49 1.41 1.57
C THR A 45 9.44 1.45 0.43
N ASP A 46 9.29 0.34 -0.31
CA ASP A 46 8.24 0.21 -1.33
C ASP A 46 6.82 0.29 -0.76
N ALA A 47 6.57 -0.38 0.37
CA ALA A 47 5.28 -0.33 1.06
C ALA A 47 4.95 1.10 1.51
N VAL A 48 5.93 1.86 2.02
CA VAL A 48 5.76 3.27 2.38
C VAL A 48 5.39 4.11 1.15
N LYS A 49 6.09 3.94 0.02
CA LYS A 49 5.78 4.63 -1.23
C LYS A 49 4.39 4.27 -1.76
N ARG A 50 3.97 3.02 -1.63
CA ARG A 50 2.64 2.52 -2.01
C ARG A 50 1.55 3.22 -1.19
N VAL A 51 1.73 3.35 0.12
CA VAL A 51 0.79 4.04 1.01
C VAL A 51 0.70 5.52 0.69
N GLN A 52 1.83 6.19 0.41
CA GLN A 52 1.82 7.59 -0.04
C GLN A 52 1.08 7.75 -1.37
N PHE A 53 1.23 6.80 -2.30
CA PHE A 53 0.50 6.80 -3.57
C PHE A 53 -1.01 6.66 -3.35
N ILE A 54 -1.45 5.72 -2.51
CA ILE A 54 -2.87 5.56 -2.15
C ILE A 54 -3.42 6.86 -1.60
N LYS A 55 -2.71 7.52 -0.67
CA LYS A 55 -3.14 8.78 -0.08
C LYS A 55 -3.29 9.90 -1.12
N LYS A 56 -2.32 10.04 -2.03
CA LYS A 56 -2.38 11.04 -3.11
C LYS A 56 -3.54 10.75 -4.06
N ALA A 57 -3.77 9.49 -4.39
CA ALA A 57 -4.86 9.08 -5.26
C ALA A 57 -6.24 9.33 -4.61
N GLN A 58 -6.40 9.07 -3.31
CA GLN A 58 -7.62 9.43 -2.59
C GLN A 58 -7.84 10.95 -2.55
N ALA A 59 -6.76 11.75 -2.43
CA ALA A 59 -6.86 13.20 -2.42
C ALA A 59 -7.35 13.80 -3.75
N ILE A 60 -7.19 13.08 -4.87
CA ILE A 60 -7.71 13.48 -6.19
C ILE A 60 -9.08 12.87 -6.51
N GLY A 61 -9.71 12.19 -5.53
CA GLY A 61 -11.06 11.65 -5.66
C GLY A 61 -11.15 10.21 -6.18
N LEU A 62 -10.03 9.49 -6.32
CA LEU A 62 -10.07 8.08 -6.71
C LEU A 62 -10.60 7.21 -5.57
N THR A 63 -11.42 6.23 -5.93
CA THR A 63 -11.89 5.22 -4.98
C THR A 63 -10.77 4.23 -4.65
N LEU A 64 -10.86 3.59 -3.49
CA LEU A 64 -9.89 2.56 -3.09
C LEU A 64 -9.83 1.39 -4.07
N GLU A 65 -10.93 1.08 -4.76
CA GLU A 65 -11.01 0.04 -5.79
C GLU A 65 -10.24 0.43 -7.05
N GLU A 66 -10.38 1.67 -7.52
CA GLU A 66 -9.58 2.18 -8.65
C GLU A 66 -8.09 2.22 -8.31
N ILE A 67 -7.75 2.66 -7.10
CA ILE A 67 -6.37 2.68 -6.62
C ILE A 67 -5.82 1.25 -6.58
N LYS A 68 -6.60 0.28 -6.12
CA LYS A 68 -6.21 -1.14 -6.13
C LYS A 68 -5.92 -1.62 -7.55
N ASN A 69 -6.77 -1.28 -8.52
CA ASN A 69 -6.54 -1.61 -9.92
C ASN A 69 -5.24 -1.00 -10.46
N ILE A 70 -4.98 0.29 -10.19
CA ILE A 70 -3.74 0.96 -10.63
C ILE A 70 -2.51 0.30 -10.01
N LEU A 71 -2.61 -0.07 -8.73
CA LEU A 71 -1.53 -0.76 -8.02
C LEU A 71 -1.28 -2.17 -8.55
N ASP A 72 -2.33 -2.90 -8.91
CA ASP A 72 -2.22 -4.24 -9.52
C ASP A 72 -1.48 -4.19 -10.87
N VAL A 73 -1.82 -3.21 -11.71
CA VAL A 73 -1.13 -2.96 -12.98
C VAL A 73 0.35 -2.66 -12.77
N LYS A 74 0.66 -1.87 -11.75
CA LYS A 74 2.04 -1.49 -11.42
C LYS A 74 2.86 -2.67 -10.87
N ASP A 75 2.22 -3.56 -10.12
CA ASP A 75 2.84 -4.73 -9.48
C ASP A 75 3.11 -5.86 -10.49
N HIS A 76 2.14 -6.13 -11.35
CA HIS A 76 2.17 -7.28 -12.25
C HIS A 76 2.56 -6.96 -13.70
N GLY A 77 2.71 -5.67 -14.06
CA GLY A 77 2.92 -5.25 -15.46
C GLY A 77 1.78 -5.69 -16.40
N ARG A 78 0.68 -6.20 -15.83
CA ARG A 78 -0.44 -6.79 -16.54
C ARG A 78 -1.50 -5.71 -16.67
N ARG A 79 -1.96 -5.48 -17.91
CA ARG A 79 -3.03 -4.53 -18.23
C ARG A 79 -4.16 -4.60 -17.19
N PRO A 80 -4.71 -3.46 -16.75
CA PRO A 80 -5.82 -3.49 -15.82
C PRO A 80 -6.92 -4.29 -16.51
N ALA A 81 -7.46 -5.30 -15.83
CA ALA A 81 -8.76 -5.83 -16.17
C ALA A 81 -9.79 -4.77 -15.77
N VAL A 82 -9.77 -3.62 -16.45
CA VAL A 82 -10.92 -2.72 -16.47
C VAL A 82 -12.05 -3.58 -17.00
N ALA A 83 -12.96 -3.93 -16.11
CA ALA A 83 -14.19 -4.59 -16.49
C ALA A 83 -14.86 -3.68 -17.52
N SER A 84 -14.89 -4.16 -18.76
CA SER A 84 -15.65 -3.59 -19.86
C SER A 84 -17.08 -3.37 -19.35
N ARG A 85 -17.39 -2.14 -18.98
CA ARG A 85 -18.77 -1.72 -18.74
C ARG A 85 -19.40 -1.54 -20.12
N ARG A 86 -20.18 -2.53 -20.55
CA ARG A 86 -21.22 -2.36 -21.57
C ARG A 86 -22.54 -2.10 -20.86
#